data_AF-A0A963I1U0-F1
#
_entry.id   AF-A0A963I1U0-F1
#
_cell.length_a   1.000
_cell.length_b   1.000
_cell.length_c   1.000
_cell.angle_alpha   90.00
_cell.angle_beta   90.00
_cell.angle_gamma   90.00
#
_symmetry.space_group_name_H-M   'P 1'
#
loop_
_entity.id
_entity.type
_entity.pdbx_description
1 polymer ?
#
loop_
_entity_poly.entity_id
_entity_poly.type
_entity_poly.pdbx_seq_one_letter_code
_entity_poly.pdbx_strand_id
1 'polypeptide(L)'
;MIVGALASDLDSIIGRAVQRYGPEATQPLADWAQLVEHARQLEVPDQLALVNDFFNRRVAFSDDISLWGQPDYWATPFETLTRHGGDCEDYSIAKYATLKRIGVDPARMRLIYVKARIGGPSSSLSQAHMVLGYYPAPNAEPLVLDNLIGEIRPASRRTDLYPVFSFNGEGLWVGGAGQSSADPTERLSRWRDLLARMRDDGLE
;
A
#
# COMPACT_ATOMS: atom_id res chain seq x y z
N MET A 1 -7.52 -29.68 -3.44
CA MET A 1 -6.30 -29.54 -4.26
C MET A 1 -5.91 -28.08 -4.58
N ILE A 2 -6.79 -27.08 -4.39
CA ILE A 2 -6.49 -25.66 -4.70
C ILE A 2 -5.48 -25.03 -3.70
N VAL A 3 -5.56 -25.38 -2.41
CA VAL A 3 -4.69 -24.83 -1.35
C VAL A 3 -3.20 -25.15 -1.59
N GLY A 4 -2.88 -26.36 -2.07
CA GLY A 4 -1.49 -26.77 -2.32
C GLY A 4 -0.83 -26.08 -3.51
N ALA A 5 -1.60 -25.72 -4.54
CA ALA A 5 -1.08 -25.03 -5.72
C ALA A 5 -0.77 -23.53 -5.46
N LEU A 6 -1.53 -22.89 -4.57
CA LEU A 6 -1.33 -21.49 -4.21
C LEU A 6 -0.17 -21.29 -3.22
N ALA A 7 -0.02 -22.20 -2.25
CA ALA A 7 1.16 -22.22 -1.38
C ALA A 7 2.44 -22.38 -2.22
N SER A 8 2.42 -23.28 -3.21
CA SER A 8 3.57 -23.46 -4.13
C SER A 8 3.85 -22.25 -5.04
N ASP A 9 2.85 -21.43 -5.35
CA ASP A 9 3.03 -20.18 -6.09
C ASP A 9 3.73 -19.12 -5.23
N LEU A 10 3.27 -18.95 -3.98
CA LEU A 10 3.85 -17.98 -3.05
C LEU A 10 5.31 -18.33 -2.69
N ASP A 11 5.60 -19.62 -2.46
CA ASP A 11 6.96 -20.10 -2.22
C ASP A 11 7.87 -19.82 -3.43
N SER A 12 7.35 -20.02 -4.65
CA SER A 12 8.09 -19.74 -5.89
C SER A 12 8.35 -18.25 -6.08
N ILE A 13 7.37 -17.40 -5.77
CA ILE A 13 7.50 -15.93 -5.80
C ILE A 13 8.56 -15.48 -4.80
N ILE A 14 8.50 -15.94 -3.55
CA ILE A 14 9.48 -15.61 -2.52
C ILE A 14 10.87 -16.09 -2.93
N GLY A 15 11.00 -17.32 -3.44
CA GLY A 15 12.28 -17.85 -3.90
C GLY A 15 12.94 -16.97 -4.96
N ARG A 16 12.17 -16.45 -5.93
CA ARG A 16 12.68 -15.49 -6.93
C ARG A 16 13.04 -14.15 -6.31
N ALA A 17 12.20 -13.63 -5.41
CA ALA A 17 12.46 -12.37 -4.73
C ALA A 17 13.75 -12.44 -3.87
N VAL A 18 13.98 -13.53 -3.13
CA VAL A 18 15.22 -13.73 -2.37
C VAL A 18 16.45 -13.81 -3.28
N GLN A 19 16.34 -14.44 -4.46
CA GLN A 19 17.44 -14.42 -5.45
C GLN A 19 17.72 -13.01 -5.98
N ARG A 20 16.70 -12.18 -6.13
CA ARG A 20 16.81 -10.81 -6.65
C ARG A 20 17.33 -9.81 -5.61
N TYR A 21 16.80 -9.88 -4.39
CA TYR A 21 17.01 -8.90 -3.34
C TYR A 21 18.05 -9.32 -2.29
N GLY A 22 18.56 -10.56 -2.37
CA GLY A 22 19.59 -11.06 -1.46
C GLY A 22 19.03 -11.80 -0.24
N PRO A 23 19.92 -12.44 0.55
CA PRO A 23 19.54 -13.24 1.71
C PRO A 23 18.78 -12.44 2.78
N GLU A 24 18.96 -11.13 2.86
CA GLU A 24 18.22 -10.22 3.74
C GLU A 24 16.70 -10.24 3.50
N ALA A 25 16.25 -10.55 2.29
CA ALA A 25 14.83 -10.66 1.95
C ALA A 25 14.17 -11.92 2.52
N THR A 26 14.95 -12.91 2.95
CA THR A 26 14.43 -14.25 3.32
C THR A 26 13.40 -14.16 4.44
N GLN A 27 13.76 -13.56 5.58
CA GLN A 27 12.86 -13.51 6.73
C GLN A 27 11.67 -12.55 6.53
N PRO A 28 11.87 -11.30 6.04
CA PRO A 28 10.75 -10.38 5.84
C PRO A 28 9.70 -10.93 4.87
N LEU A 29 10.13 -11.59 3.79
CA LEU A 29 9.22 -12.16 2.81
C LEU A 29 8.54 -13.45 3.31
N ALA A 30 9.22 -14.27 4.11
CA ALA A 30 8.58 -15.39 4.80
C ALA A 30 7.48 -14.91 5.77
N ASP A 31 7.76 -13.87 6.56
CA ASP A 31 6.78 -13.27 7.48
C ASP A 31 5.58 -12.69 6.72
N TRP A 32 5.83 -12.04 5.57
CA TRP A 32 4.76 -11.55 4.70
C TRP A 32 3.94 -12.68 4.08
N ALA A 33 4.54 -13.81 3.69
CA ALA A 33 3.77 -14.95 3.22
C ALA A 33 2.85 -15.54 4.29
N GLN A 34 3.33 -15.65 5.54
CA GLN A 34 2.49 -16.08 6.65
C GLN A 34 1.32 -15.13 6.88
N LEU A 35 1.57 -13.82 6.81
CA LEU A 35 0.50 -12.81 6.85
C LEU A 35 -0.54 -13.03 5.74
N VAL A 36 -0.10 -13.21 4.50
CA VAL A 36 -0.97 -13.42 3.33
C VAL A 36 -1.86 -14.65 3.51
N GLU A 37 -1.27 -15.78 3.92
CA GLU A 37 -2.02 -17.01 4.14
C GLU A 37 -3.03 -16.89 5.29
N HIS A 38 -2.64 -16.23 6.38
CA HIS A 38 -3.55 -15.99 7.51
C HIS A 38 -4.69 -15.04 7.13
N ALA A 39 -4.38 -13.91 6.50
CA ALA A 39 -5.36 -12.87 6.17
C ALA A 39 -6.45 -13.36 5.21
N ARG A 40 -6.13 -14.27 4.28
CA ARG A 40 -7.11 -14.88 3.35
C ARG A 40 -8.26 -15.62 4.04
N GLN A 41 -8.08 -16.01 5.30
CA GLN A 41 -9.09 -16.72 6.09
C GLN A 41 -9.98 -15.78 6.90
N LEU A 42 -9.71 -14.47 6.85
CA LEU A 42 -10.40 -13.45 7.63
C LEU A 42 -11.41 -12.69 6.77
N GLU A 43 -12.38 -12.08 7.44
CA GLU A 43 -13.29 -11.12 6.83
C GLU A 43 -12.57 -9.80 6.53
N VAL A 44 -13.09 -9.03 5.57
CA VAL A 44 -12.43 -7.81 5.06
C VAL A 44 -12.04 -6.82 6.17
N PRO A 45 -12.86 -6.51 7.19
CA PRO A 45 -12.46 -5.61 8.27
C PRO A 45 -11.20 -6.07 9.01
N ASP A 46 -11.10 -7.37 9.28
CA ASP A 46 -9.95 -7.97 9.97
C ASP A 46 -8.73 -8.06 9.05
N GLN A 47 -8.92 -8.30 7.74
CA GLN A 47 -7.86 -8.20 6.74
C GLN A 47 -7.24 -6.79 6.71
N LEU A 48 -8.08 -5.74 6.68
CA LEU A 48 -7.62 -4.36 6.68
C LEU A 48 -6.80 -4.06 7.94
N ALA A 49 -7.30 -4.44 9.11
CA ALA A 49 -6.62 -4.22 10.39
C ALA A 49 -5.27 -4.95 10.45
N LEU A 50 -5.25 -6.24 10.09
CA LEU A 50 -4.06 -7.08 10.12
C LEU A 50 -2.97 -6.58 9.16
N VAL A 51 -3.34 -6.24 7.92
CA VAL A 51 -2.39 -5.70 6.93
C VAL A 51 -1.88 -4.32 7.35
N ASN A 52 -2.75 -3.45 7.88
CA ASN A 52 -2.33 -2.12 8.34
C ASN A 52 -1.34 -2.20 9.50
N ASP A 53 -1.62 -3.02 10.51
CA ASP A 53 -0.73 -3.21 11.66
C ASP A 53 0.60 -3.85 11.27
N PHE A 54 0.58 -4.86 10.37
CA PHE A 54 1.79 -5.51 9.90
C PHE A 54 2.79 -4.51 9.29
N PHE A 55 2.38 -3.74 8.29
CA PHE A 55 3.31 -2.81 7.64
C PHE A 55 3.72 -1.67 8.59
N ASN A 56 2.81 -1.17 9.42
CA ASN A 56 3.13 -0.14 10.40
C ASN A 56 4.16 -0.59 11.46
N ARG A 57 4.30 -1.90 11.71
CA ARG A 57 5.32 -2.45 12.61
C ARG A 57 6.60 -2.89 11.93
N ARG A 58 6.52 -3.35 10.68
CA ARG A 58 7.65 -3.97 9.96
C ARG A 58 8.51 -2.97 9.21
N VAL A 59 7.98 -1.79 8.92
CA VAL A 59 8.63 -0.75 8.14
C VAL A 59 8.93 0.41 9.08
N ALA A 60 10.15 0.93 9.04
CA ALA A 60 10.53 2.19 9.66
C ALA A 60 10.32 3.34 8.67
N PHE A 61 9.75 4.46 9.14
CA PHE A 61 9.63 5.65 8.29
C PHE A 61 11.03 6.17 7.95
N SER A 62 11.33 6.33 6.67
CA SER A 62 12.67 6.73 6.19
C SER A 62 12.58 7.39 4.81
N ASP A 63 13.37 8.43 4.59
CA ASP A 63 13.34 9.19 3.32
C ASP A 63 14.03 8.42 2.18
N ASP A 64 13.50 8.55 0.97
CA ASP A 64 14.00 7.83 -0.21
C ASP A 64 15.46 8.11 -0.54
N ILE A 65 15.92 9.35 -0.34
CA ILE A 65 17.30 9.70 -0.64
C ILE A 65 18.28 8.89 0.21
N SER A 66 17.89 8.53 1.43
CA SER A 66 18.69 7.70 2.33
C SER A 66 18.58 6.21 2.02
N LEU A 67 17.40 5.72 1.62
CA LEU A 67 17.17 4.30 1.33
C LEU A 67 17.63 3.89 -0.07
N TRP A 68 17.33 4.72 -1.07
CA TRP A 68 17.42 4.40 -2.49
C TRP A 68 18.44 5.25 -3.23
N GLY A 69 18.95 6.33 -2.62
CA GLY A 69 19.88 7.27 -3.27
C GLY A 69 19.22 8.12 -4.36
N GLN A 70 17.89 8.17 -4.39
CA GLN A 70 17.08 8.89 -5.37
C GLN A 70 15.87 9.51 -4.66
N PRO A 71 15.38 10.67 -5.11
CA PRO A 71 14.19 11.28 -4.53
C PRO A 71 12.90 10.69 -5.11
N ASP A 72 11.87 10.50 -4.27
CA ASP A 72 10.49 10.17 -4.67
C ASP A 72 10.44 8.88 -5.50
N TYR A 73 10.93 7.80 -4.88
CA TYR A 73 11.01 6.44 -5.41
C TYR A 73 10.00 5.53 -4.75
N TRP A 74 8.99 5.13 -5.52
CA TRP A 74 7.94 4.26 -5.03
C TRP A 74 8.43 2.82 -4.99
N ALA A 75 8.62 2.28 -3.80
CA ALA A 75 9.14 0.92 -3.61
C ALA A 75 8.04 -0.14 -3.79
N THR A 76 8.42 -1.32 -4.30
CA THR A 76 7.54 -2.50 -4.29
C THR A 76 7.36 -3.02 -2.86
N PRO A 77 6.30 -3.78 -2.56
CA PRO A 77 6.14 -4.39 -1.24
C PRO A 77 7.38 -5.20 -0.79
N PHE A 78 8.05 -5.87 -1.73
CA PHE A 78 9.25 -6.65 -1.43
C PHE A 78 10.47 -5.78 -1.16
N GLU A 79 10.63 -4.69 -1.90
CA GLU A 79 11.67 -3.68 -1.65
C GLU A 79 11.50 -3.04 -0.27
N THR A 80 10.29 -2.56 0.06
CA THR A 80 9.97 -1.95 1.36
C THR A 80 10.26 -2.92 2.51
N LEU A 81 9.83 -4.17 2.40
CA LEU A 81 10.04 -5.18 3.45
C LEU A 81 11.50 -5.58 3.59
N THR A 82 12.22 -5.74 2.47
CA THR A 82 13.64 -6.12 2.50
C THR A 82 14.50 -5.00 3.09
N ARG A 83 14.18 -3.74 2.79
CA ARG A 83 14.86 -2.58 3.37
C ARG A 83 14.42 -2.25 4.79
N HIS A 84 13.34 -2.85 5.27
CA HIS A 84 12.71 -2.49 6.54
C HIS A 84 12.38 -1.00 6.64
N GLY A 85 12.14 -0.34 5.50
CA GLY A 85 12.06 1.11 5.43
C GLY A 85 11.32 1.58 4.19
N GLY A 86 10.65 2.71 4.34
CA GLY A 86 9.93 3.42 3.27
C GLY A 86 9.28 4.68 3.81
N ASP A 87 8.79 5.53 2.93
CA ASP A 87 8.00 6.71 3.28
C ASP A 87 6.50 6.47 3.00
N CYS A 88 5.68 7.53 2.99
CA CYS A 88 4.23 7.40 3.09
C CYS A 88 3.56 6.61 1.94
N GLU A 89 4.06 6.75 0.71
CA GLU A 89 3.56 5.99 -0.43
C GLU A 89 3.91 4.51 -0.31
N ASP A 90 5.09 4.17 0.19
CA ASP A 90 5.57 2.79 0.28
C ASP A 90 4.67 1.96 1.21
N TYR A 91 4.29 2.54 2.36
CA TYR A 91 3.29 1.91 3.24
C TYR A 91 1.95 1.72 2.51
N SER A 92 1.48 2.74 1.80
CA SER A 92 0.17 2.71 1.16
C SER A 92 0.12 1.71 0.00
N ILE A 93 1.18 1.66 -0.82
CA ILE A 93 1.39 0.73 -1.91
C ILE A 93 1.48 -0.70 -1.37
N ALA A 94 2.28 -0.94 -0.34
CA ALA A 94 2.47 -2.26 0.23
C ALA A 94 1.16 -2.84 0.82
N LYS A 95 0.38 -1.99 1.49
CA LYS A 95 -0.97 -2.33 1.98
C LYS A 95 -1.91 -2.63 0.81
N TYR A 96 -1.96 -1.78 -0.22
CA TYR A 96 -2.84 -1.94 -1.38
C TYR A 96 -2.56 -3.25 -2.12
N ALA A 97 -1.29 -3.50 -2.46
CA ALA A 97 -0.86 -4.69 -3.17
C ALA A 97 -1.17 -5.98 -2.39
N THR A 98 -0.91 -5.97 -1.07
CA THR A 98 -1.20 -7.12 -0.21
C THR A 98 -2.70 -7.39 -0.12
N LEU A 99 -3.52 -6.36 0.11
CA LEU A 99 -4.98 -6.49 0.18
C LEU A 99 -5.57 -7.01 -1.14
N LYS A 100 -5.09 -6.49 -2.28
CA LYS A 100 -5.46 -6.99 -3.61
C LYS A 100 -5.10 -8.47 -3.75
N ARG A 101 -3.89 -8.89 -3.35
CA ARG A 101 -3.42 -10.28 -3.45
C ARG A 101 -4.17 -11.27 -2.56
N ILE A 102 -4.79 -10.80 -1.47
CA ILE A 102 -5.66 -11.63 -0.62
C ILE A 102 -7.14 -11.55 -1.03
N GLY A 103 -7.46 -10.85 -2.14
CA GLY A 103 -8.78 -10.88 -2.78
C GLY A 103 -9.68 -9.69 -2.44
N VAL A 104 -9.18 -8.64 -1.78
CA VAL A 104 -9.95 -7.39 -1.63
C VAL A 104 -10.09 -6.73 -2.99
N ASP A 105 -11.33 -6.45 -3.38
CA ASP A 105 -11.68 -5.84 -4.65
C ASP A 105 -10.92 -4.49 -4.88
N PRO A 106 -10.07 -4.39 -5.91
CA PRO A 106 -9.33 -3.16 -6.23
C PRO A 106 -10.24 -1.95 -6.48
N ALA A 107 -11.46 -2.13 -6.98
CA ALA A 107 -12.40 -1.03 -7.19
C ALA A 107 -12.88 -0.40 -5.86
N ARG A 108 -12.70 -1.10 -4.74
CA ARG A 108 -12.96 -0.60 -3.38
C ARG A 108 -11.75 0.04 -2.73
N MET A 109 -10.59 0.10 -3.39
CA MET A 109 -9.37 0.61 -2.80
C MET A 109 -8.79 1.73 -3.67
N ARG A 110 -8.33 2.80 -3.03
CA ARG A 110 -7.64 3.90 -3.71
C ARG A 110 -6.46 4.38 -2.87
N LEU A 111 -5.32 4.56 -3.52
CA LEU A 111 -4.21 5.35 -2.99
C LEU A 111 -4.63 6.83 -3.07
N ILE A 112 -4.59 7.54 -1.95
CA ILE A 112 -5.06 8.92 -1.83
C ILE A 112 -3.89 9.81 -1.47
N TYR A 113 -3.54 10.73 -2.37
CA TYR A 113 -2.58 11.78 -2.09
C TYR A 113 -3.28 12.92 -1.35
N VAL A 114 -2.75 13.29 -0.19
CA VAL A 114 -3.34 14.26 0.73
C VAL A 114 -2.32 15.29 1.17
N LYS A 115 -2.81 16.44 1.65
CA LYS A 115 -2.02 17.34 2.50
C LYS A 115 -2.34 17.01 3.95
N ALA A 116 -1.36 16.52 4.70
CA ALA A 116 -1.49 16.15 6.10
C ALA A 116 -1.04 17.31 7.02
N ARG A 117 -1.82 17.61 8.06
CA ARG A 117 -1.43 18.54 9.13
C ARG A 117 -0.70 17.80 10.25
N ILE A 118 0.61 17.98 10.31
CA ILE A 118 1.48 17.23 11.23
C ILE A 118 1.36 17.81 12.65
N GLY A 119 1.06 16.96 13.64
CA GLY A 119 0.74 17.40 15.00
C GLY A 119 -0.76 17.66 15.23
N GLY A 120 -1.60 17.33 14.25
CA GLY A 120 -3.05 17.33 14.36
C GLY A 120 -3.75 18.48 13.64
N PRO A 121 -5.09 18.55 13.69
CA PRO A 121 -5.89 19.42 12.83
C PRO A 121 -5.62 20.93 13.00
N SER A 122 -5.13 21.36 14.16
CA SER A 122 -4.79 22.76 14.44
C SER A 122 -3.37 23.15 14.03
N SER A 123 -2.57 22.21 13.50
CA SER A 123 -1.20 22.49 13.09
C SER A 123 -1.17 23.35 11.82
N SER A 124 -0.23 24.30 11.79
CA SER A 124 0.11 25.07 10.59
C SER A 124 1.12 24.32 9.70
N LEU A 125 1.75 23.25 10.19
CA LEU A 125 2.68 22.44 9.43
C LEU A 125 1.90 21.47 8.54
N SER A 126 1.98 21.70 7.22
CA SER A 126 1.39 20.82 6.22
C SER A 126 2.49 20.09 5.46
N GLN A 127 2.30 18.79 5.25
CA GLN A 127 3.19 17.94 4.45
C GLN A 127 2.39 17.18 3.40
N ALA A 128 3.02 16.91 2.25
CA ALA A 128 2.51 15.92 1.32
C ALA A 128 2.51 14.54 1.98
N HIS A 129 1.43 13.78 1.80
CA HIS A 129 1.30 12.45 2.41
C HIS A 129 0.46 11.55 1.51
N MET A 130 0.62 10.24 1.65
CA MET A 130 -0.22 9.24 0.98
C MET A 130 -0.84 8.30 2.00
N VAL A 131 -2.11 7.98 1.80
CA VAL A 131 -2.85 6.98 2.57
C VAL A 131 -3.58 6.02 1.65
N LEU A 132 -3.96 4.85 2.17
CA LEU A 132 -4.86 3.93 1.48
C LEU A 132 -6.29 4.13 1.99
N GLY A 133 -7.22 4.44 1.07
CA GLY A 133 -8.66 4.47 1.34
C GLY A 133 -9.34 3.17 0.91
N TYR A 134 -10.11 2.57 1.81
CA TYR A 134 -11.02 1.46 1.51
C TYR A 134 -12.48 1.93 1.54
N TYR A 135 -13.23 1.65 0.49
CA TYR A 135 -14.63 2.02 0.30
C TYR A 135 -15.54 0.79 0.52
N PRO A 136 -16.29 0.71 1.63
CA PRO A 136 -17.20 -0.41 1.87
C PRO A 136 -18.29 -0.58 0.80
N ALA A 137 -18.62 0.51 0.10
CA ALA A 137 -19.47 0.55 -1.08
C ALA A 137 -19.04 1.72 -2.00
N PRO A 138 -19.41 1.74 -3.30
CA PRO A 138 -18.90 2.72 -4.27
C PRO A 138 -19.06 4.21 -3.88
N ASN A 139 -20.12 4.54 -3.14
CA ASN A 139 -20.40 5.91 -2.67
C ASN A 139 -20.26 6.05 -1.15
N ALA A 140 -19.70 5.04 -0.47
CA ALA A 140 -19.47 5.11 0.96
C ALA A 140 -18.31 6.05 1.27
N GLU A 141 -18.34 6.60 2.49
CA GLU A 141 -17.16 7.21 3.07
C GLU A 141 -16.03 6.17 3.20
N PRO A 142 -14.78 6.49 2.83
CA PRO A 142 -13.70 5.54 2.95
C PRO A 142 -13.18 5.44 4.38
N LEU A 143 -12.75 4.23 4.74
CA LEU A 143 -11.88 3.96 5.87
C LEU A 143 -10.43 4.26 5.45
N VAL A 144 -9.69 4.95 6.31
CA VAL A 144 -8.32 5.39 6.04
C VAL A 144 -7.32 4.48 6.76
N LEU A 145 -6.44 3.85 5.99
CA LEU A 145 -5.28 3.10 6.46
C LEU A 145 -4.05 4.00 6.29
N ASP A 146 -3.38 4.30 7.39
CA ASP A 146 -2.31 5.30 7.46
C ASP A 146 -1.13 4.76 8.30
N ASN A 147 0.07 5.27 8.04
CA ASN A 147 1.28 5.00 8.83
C ASN A 147 1.50 6.04 9.94
N LEU A 148 0.96 7.26 9.84
CA LEU A 148 1.05 8.26 10.91
C LEU A 148 0.13 7.93 12.10
N ILE A 149 -1.06 7.41 11.81
CA ILE A 149 -2.05 6.97 12.81
C ILE A 149 -2.48 5.55 12.44
N GLY A 150 -2.07 4.57 13.24
CA GLY A 150 -2.34 3.15 12.96
C GLY A 150 -3.79 2.71 13.17
N GLU A 151 -4.60 3.50 13.86
CA GLU A 151 -6.04 3.22 13.99
C GLU A 151 -6.76 3.54 12.67
N ILE A 152 -7.45 2.54 12.11
CA ILE A 152 -8.26 2.71 10.91
C ILE A 152 -9.51 3.52 11.26
N ARG A 153 -9.68 4.66 10.60
CA ARG A 153 -10.78 5.60 10.89
C ARG A 153 -11.51 6.01 9.61
N PRO A 154 -12.82 6.32 9.68
CA PRO A 154 -13.51 6.99 8.59
C PRO A 154 -12.84 8.34 8.25
N ALA A 155 -12.88 8.74 6.98
CA ALA A 155 -12.24 9.97 6.50
C ALA A 155 -12.68 11.24 7.27
N SER A 156 -13.95 11.36 7.65
CA SER A 156 -14.52 12.45 8.47
C SER A 156 -13.90 12.55 9.86
N ARG A 157 -13.29 11.46 10.36
CA ARG A 157 -12.54 11.43 11.62
C ARG A 157 -11.05 11.71 11.45
N ARG A 158 -10.61 11.99 10.22
CA ARG A 158 -9.24 12.38 9.83
C ARG A 158 -9.22 13.82 9.32
N THR A 159 -9.65 14.75 10.16
CA THR A 159 -9.71 16.20 9.86
C THR A 159 -8.34 16.86 9.69
N ASP A 160 -7.27 16.09 9.94
CA ASP A 160 -5.88 16.41 9.64
C ASP A 160 -5.50 16.16 8.17
N LEU A 161 -6.28 15.40 7.41
CA LEU A 161 -5.98 15.03 6.02
C LEU A 161 -6.88 15.77 5.01
N TYR A 162 -6.26 16.39 4.01
CA TYR A 162 -6.98 17.12 2.95
C TYR A 162 -6.67 16.46 1.59
N PRO A 163 -7.64 15.76 0.97
CA PRO A 163 -7.40 15.03 -0.28
C PRO A 163 -7.13 15.96 -1.46
N VAL A 164 -6.18 15.58 -2.30
CA VAL A 164 -5.84 16.28 -3.54
C VAL A 164 -6.30 15.46 -4.75
N PHE A 165 -5.87 14.21 -4.83
CA PHE A 165 -6.31 13.23 -5.82
C PHE A 165 -6.19 11.82 -5.26
N SER A 166 -6.80 10.86 -5.93
CA SER A 166 -6.70 9.44 -5.60
C SER A 166 -6.64 8.60 -6.86
N PHE A 167 -6.07 7.40 -6.78
CA PHE A 167 -5.93 6.49 -7.91
C PHE A 167 -5.83 5.04 -7.46
N ASN A 168 -6.01 4.12 -8.40
CA ASN A 168 -5.72 2.70 -8.22
C ASN A 168 -5.21 2.11 -9.55
N GLY A 169 -5.30 0.80 -9.77
CA GLY A 169 -4.92 0.20 -11.05
C GLY A 169 -5.83 0.56 -12.24
N GLU A 170 -7.03 1.09 -11.99
CA GLU A 170 -8.09 1.25 -13.00
C GLU A 170 -8.42 2.71 -13.32
N GLY A 171 -8.14 3.63 -12.40
CA GLY A 171 -8.55 5.03 -12.58
C GLY A 171 -7.78 6.03 -11.73
N LEU A 172 -7.85 7.29 -12.15
CA LEU A 172 -7.40 8.49 -11.44
C LEU A 172 -8.58 9.43 -11.19
N TRP A 173 -8.74 9.94 -9.96
CA TRP A 173 -9.79 10.86 -9.54
C TRP A 173 -9.18 12.10 -8.87
N VAL A 174 -9.55 13.31 -9.33
CA VAL A 174 -9.05 14.58 -8.78
C VAL A 174 -10.12 15.24 -7.91
N GLY A 175 -9.72 15.84 -6.79
CA GLY A 175 -10.61 16.65 -5.94
C GLY A 175 -11.80 15.90 -5.34
N GLY A 176 -11.70 14.58 -5.16
CA GLY A 176 -12.79 13.76 -4.61
C GLY A 176 -13.92 13.47 -5.60
N ALA A 177 -13.70 13.64 -6.91
CA ALA A 177 -14.68 13.29 -7.93
C ALA A 177 -15.10 11.81 -7.84
N GLY A 178 -16.38 11.53 -8.13
CA GLY A 178 -16.91 10.16 -8.17
C GLY A 178 -16.55 9.39 -9.44
N GLN A 179 -16.23 10.08 -10.53
CA GLN A 179 -15.87 9.49 -11.82
C GLN A 179 -14.38 9.64 -12.10
N SER A 180 -13.79 8.61 -12.72
CA SER A 180 -12.39 8.66 -13.11
C SER A 180 -12.20 9.68 -14.23
N SER A 181 -11.14 10.47 -14.12
CA SER A 181 -10.77 11.49 -15.09
C SER A 181 -9.71 11.04 -16.09
N ALA A 182 -8.99 9.94 -15.81
CA ALA A 182 -7.91 9.43 -16.67
C ALA A 182 -7.42 8.04 -16.25
N ASP A 183 -6.66 7.40 -17.13
CA ASP A 183 -5.80 6.26 -16.79
C ASP A 183 -4.60 6.74 -15.94
N PRO A 184 -4.37 6.14 -14.75
CA PRO A 184 -3.28 6.53 -13.88
C PRO A 184 -1.91 6.19 -14.47
N THR A 185 -1.76 5.13 -15.27
CA THR A 185 -0.47 4.73 -15.87
C THR A 185 0.00 5.68 -16.97
N GLU A 186 -0.92 6.43 -17.59
CA GLU A 186 -0.58 7.49 -18.54
C GLU A 186 -0.12 8.77 -17.84
N ARG A 187 -0.65 9.04 -16.64
CA ARG A 187 -0.46 10.30 -15.90
C ARG A 187 0.61 10.23 -14.82
N LEU A 188 0.88 9.04 -14.27
CA LEU A 188 1.77 8.81 -13.13
C LEU A 188 2.89 7.86 -13.56
N SER A 189 4.02 8.42 -14.03
CA SER A 189 5.16 7.61 -14.50
C SER A 189 5.72 6.68 -13.42
N ARG A 190 5.76 7.12 -12.16
CA ARG A 190 6.21 6.31 -11.01
C ARG A 190 5.31 5.11 -10.75
N TRP A 191 3.99 5.30 -10.84
CA TRP A 191 3.04 4.20 -10.74
C TRP A 191 3.26 3.16 -11.84
N ARG A 192 3.48 3.62 -13.09
CA ARG A 192 3.76 2.73 -14.22
C ARG A 192 5.07 1.95 -14.04
N ASP A 193 6.13 2.60 -13.55
CA ASP A 193 7.41 1.95 -13.24
C ASP A 193 7.27 0.91 -12.13
N LEU A 194 6.64 1.30 -11.02
CA LEU A 194 6.33 0.41 -9.90
C LEU A 194 5.58 -0.83 -10.36
N LEU A 195 4.53 -0.69 -11.18
CA LEU A 195 3.78 -1.84 -11.71
C LEU A 195 4.64 -2.75 -12.57
N ALA A 196 5.64 -2.22 -13.30
CA ALA A 196 6.58 -3.06 -14.03
C ALA A 196 7.46 -3.88 -13.08
N ARG A 197 7.99 -3.26 -12.03
CA ARG A 197 8.80 -3.96 -11.02
C ARG A 197 7.98 -4.96 -10.21
N MET A 198 6.72 -4.66 -9.88
CA MET A 198 5.81 -5.60 -9.24
C MET A 198 5.50 -6.82 -10.12
N ARG A 199 5.40 -6.66 -11.45
CA ARG A 199 5.28 -7.80 -12.37
C ARG A 199 6.52 -8.67 -12.38
N ASP A 200 7.70 -8.06 -12.36
CA ASP A 200 8.97 -8.79 -12.25
C ASP A 200 9.04 -9.59 -10.91
N ASP A 201 8.49 -9.02 -9.84
CA ASP A 201 8.36 -9.67 -8.54
C ASP A 201 7.25 -10.74 -8.48
N GLY A 202 6.35 -10.80 -9.48
CA GLY A 202 5.18 -11.70 -9.48
C GLY A 202 4.06 -11.26 -8.53
N LEU A 203 4.02 -9.98 -8.19
CA LEU A 203 3.00 -9.35 -7.34
C LEU A 203 1.80 -8.78 -8.14
N GLU A 204 1.98 -8.59 -9.45
CA GLU A 204 0.98 -8.11 -10.41
C GLU A 204 0.82 -9.06 -11.60
#